data_AF-A0A958MNB7-F1
#
_entry.id   AF-A0A958MNB7-F1
#
_cell.length_a   1.000
_cell.length_b   1.000
_cell.length_c   1.000
_cell.angle_alpha   90.00
_cell.angle_beta   90.00
_cell.angle_gamma   90.00
#
_symmetry.space_group_name_H-M   'P 1'
#
loop_
_entity.id
_entity.type
_entity.pdbx_description
1 polymer ?
#
loop_
_entity_poly.entity_id
_entity_poly.type
_entity_poly.pdbx_seq_one_letter_code
_entity_poly.pdbx_strand_id
1 'polypeptide(L)'
;MNKVLVSVFFLTVFAFLIAAPTIIVAIDKTADITYFYSITEEEEHNSIKKITRLETLNSESIMDLESLFFSNKSSDLHYAFKRYTKPYLHSISQPPEFIL
;
A
#
# COMPACT_ATOMS: atom_id res chain seq x y z
N MET A 1 -15.36 20.11 20.19
CA MET A 1 -15.39 20.48 18.75
C MET A 1 -16.83 20.56 18.27
N ASN A 2 -17.19 21.61 17.53
CA ASN A 2 -18.53 21.70 16.96
C ASN A 2 -18.70 20.61 15.90
N LYS A 3 -19.69 19.73 16.03
CA LYS A 3 -19.89 18.55 15.15
C LYS A 3 -20.03 18.96 13.68
N VAL A 4 -20.66 20.12 13.44
CA VAL A 4 -20.81 20.72 12.11
C VAL A 4 -19.46 21.13 11.52
N LEU A 5 -18.58 21.73 12.33
CA LEU A 5 -17.25 22.16 11.88
C LEU A 5 -16.43 20.95 11.41
N VAL A 6 -16.46 19.85 12.18
CA VAL A 6 -15.76 18.60 11.83
C VAL A 6 -16.33 18.01 10.54
N SER A 7 -17.65 17.98 10.40
CA SER A 7 -18.30 17.46 9.20
C SER A 7 -17.98 18.29 7.95
N VAL A 8 -18.01 19.62 8.06
CA VAL A 8 -17.66 20.52 6.94
C VAL A 8 -16.20 20.34 6.55
N PHE A 9 -15.29 20.20 7.52
CA PHE A 9 -13.87 19.95 7.26
C PHE A 9 -13.64 18.68 6.44
N PHE A 10 -14.24 17.55 6.83
CA PHE A 10 -14.09 16.32 6.06
C PHE A 10 -14.74 16.43 4.68
N LEU A 11 -15.91 17.08 4.58
CA LEU A 11 -16.57 17.30 3.31
C LEU A 11 -15.70 18.11 2.34
N THR A 12 -15.09 19.20 2.80
CA THR A 12 -14.20 20.01 1.95
C THR A 12 -12.95 19.25 1.55
N VAL A 13 -12.33 18.48 2.46
CA VAL A 13 -11.17 17.65 2.13
C VAL A 13 -11.52 16.62 1.05
N PHE A 14 -12.63 15.90 1.19
CA PHE A 14 -13.06 14.91 0.19
C PHE A 14 -13.42 15.56 -1.15
N ALA A 15 -14.12 16.69 -1.12
CA ALA A 15 -14.43 17.43 -2.33
C ALA A 15 -13.17 17.88 -3.07
N PHE A 16 -12.17 18.39 -2.35
CA PHE A 16 -10.88 18.77 -2.94
C PHE A 16 -10.13 17.57 -3.51
N LEU A 17 -10.11 16.43 -2.82
CA LEU A 17 -9.41 15.23 -3.28
C LEU A 17 -9.95 14.76 -4.64
N ILE A 18 -11.28 14.74 -4.80
CA ILE A 18 -11.93 14.32 -6.04
C ILE A 18 -11.76 15.39 -7.15
N ALA A 19 -11.89 16.68 -6.82
CA ALA A 19 -11.85 17.76 -7.79
C ALA A 19 -10.42 18.18 -8.21
N ALA A 20 -9.40 17.88 -7.40
CA ALA A 20 -8.01 18.30 -7.62
C ALA A 20 -7.47 17.96 -9.02
N PRO A 21 -7.47 16.70 -9.49
CA PRO A 21 -6.93 16.37 -10.82
C PRO A 21 -7.70 17.08 -11.94
N THR A 22 -9.02 17.26 -11.79
CA THR A 22 -9.86 17.96 -12.77
C THR A 22 -9.52 19.45 -12.85
N ILE A 23 -9.33 20.12 -11.71
CA ILE A 23 -8.97 21.54 -11.65
C ILE A 23 -7.57 21.76 -12.22
N ILE A 24 -6.62 20.88 -11.90
CA ILE A 24 -5.24 20.97 -12.41
C ILE A 24 -5.21 20.89 -13.94
N VAL A 25 -5.91 19.90 -14.53
CA VAL A 25 -5.99 19.75 -16.00
C VAL A 25 -6.72 20.92 -16.67
N ALA A 26 -7.70 21.51 -15.99
CA ALA A 26 -8.43 22.66 -16.52
C ALA A 26 -7.57 23.93 -16.61
N ILE A 27 -6.62 24.11 -15.70
CA ILE A 27 -5.69 25.24 -15.68
C ILE A 27 -4.54 24.99 -16.66
N ASP A 28 -3.95 23.80 -16.62
CA ASP A 28 -2.81 23.44 -17.44
C ASP A 28 -2.93 22.00 -17.95
N LYS A 29 -3.06 21.87 -19.29
CA LYS A 29 -3.16 20.58 -19.97
C LYS A 29 -1.86 19.79 -19.98
N THR A 30 -0.73 20.42 -19.64
CA THR A 30 0.59 19.79 -19.59
C THR A 30 0.99 19.33 -18.20
N ALA A 31 0.20 19.69 -17.17
CA ALA A 31 0.44 19.27 -15.80
C ALA A 31 0.34 17.74 -15.67
N ASP A 32 1.35 17.13 -15.04
CA ASP A 32 1.39 15.70 -14.80
C ASP A 32 0.48 15.31 -13.62
N ILE A 33 -0.62 14.65 -13.96
CA ILE A 33 -1.64 14.13 -13.02
C ILE A 33 -1.47 12.63 -12.74
N THR A 34 -0.44 11.99 -13.30
CA THR A 34 -0.22 10.53 -13.19
C THR A 34 -0.20 10.08 -11.74
N TYR A 35 0.34 10.90 -10.84
CA TYR A 35 0.38 10.58 -9.41
C TYR A 35 -1.02 10.47 -8.78
N PHE A 36 -1.95 11.37 -9.11
CA PHE A 36 -3.32 11.34 -8.60
C PHE A 36 -4.08 10.09 -9.06
N TYR A 37 -3.91 9.70 -10.33
CA TYR A 37 -4.50 8.47 -10.86
C TYR A 37 -3.84 7.21 -10.29
N SER A 38 -2.52 7.23 -10.10
CA SER A 38 -1.77 6.08 -9.54
C SER A 38 -2.18 5.73 -8.11
N ILE A 39 -2.63 6.71 -7.31
CA ILE A 39 -3.15 6.47 -5.95
C ILE A 39 -4.51 5.77 -6.00
N THR A 40 -5.35 6.09 -6.99
CA THR A 40 -6.67 5.48 -7.15
C THR A 40 -6.64 4.13 -7.86
N GLU A 41 -5.62 3.90 -8.71
CA GLU A 41 -5.43 2.66 -9.48
C GLU A 41 -4.74 1.54 -8.67
N GLU A 42 -4.26 1.85 -7.46
CA GLU A 42 -3.51 0.92 -6.61
C GLU A 42 -4.32 -0.30 -6.12
N GLU A 43 -5.65 -0.31 -6.32
CA GLU A 43 -6.50 -1.49 -6.06
C GLU A 43 -6.51 -2.52 -7.20
N GLU A 44 -6.13 -2.15 -8.44
CA GLU A 44 -6.23 -3.04 -9.60
C GLU A 44 -4.93 -3.81 -9.88
N HIS A 45 -3.77 -3.34 -9.41
CA HIS A 45 -2.47 -3.92 -9.76
C HIS A 45 -1.53 -4.14 -8.56
N ASN A 46 -1.65 -5.33 -7.95
CA ASN A 46 -0.61 -6.04 -7.19
C ASN A 46 0.20 -5.24 -6.15
N SER A 47 -0.21 -5.41 -4.90
CA SER A 47 0.38 -5.07 -3.60
C SER A 47 1.85 -5.50 -3.32
N ILE A 48 2.66 -5.83 -4.34
CA ILE A 48 4.02 -6.39 -4.14
C ILE A 48 5.12 -5.53 -4.81
N LYS A 49 4.83 -4.79 -5.88
CA LYS A 49 5.87 -4.05 -6.63
C LYS A 49 6.24 -2.68 -6.07
N LYS A 50 5.42 -2.09 -5.19
CA LYS A 50 5.64 -0.72 -4.69
C LYS A 50 6.55 -0.66 -3.46
N ILE A 51 6.57 -1.70 -2.64
CA ILE A 51 7.43 -1.78 -1.44
C ILE A 51 8.91 -1.69 -1.83
N THR A 52 9.31 -2.37 -2.90
CA THR A 52 10.70 -2.43 -3.38
C THR A 52 11.23 -1.14 -4.01
N ARG A 53 10.37 -0.19 -4.42
CA ARG A 53 10.82 1.09 -5.01
C ARG A 53 10.98 2.20 -3.97
N LEU A 54 10.30 2.09 -2.83
CA LEU A 54 10.42 3.06 -1.74
C LEU A 54 11.63 2.77 -0.83
N GLU A 55 12.05 1.50 -0.74
CA GLU A 55 13.25 1.09 0.01
C GLU A 55 14.56 1.69 -0.54
N THR A 56 14.61 2.06 -1.82
CA THR A 56 15.85 2.54 -2.44
C THR A 56 16.11 4.04 -2.29
N LEU A 57 15.13 4.83 -1.83
CA LEU A 57 15.25 6.29 -1.77
C LEU A 57 15.35 6.89 -0.35
N ASN A 58 15.08 6.14 0.72
CA ASN A 58 15.02 6.70 2.09
C ASN A 58 15.69 5.81 3.16
N SER A 59 16.82 5.17 2.84
CA SER A 59 17.52 4.28 3.79
C SER A 59 18.11 4.99 5.02
N GLU A 60 18.27 6.31 5.03
CA GLU A 60 18.95 7.01 6.15
C GLU A 60 18.02 7.55 7.24
N SER A 61 16.72 7.79 6.96
CA SER A 61 15.82 8.41 7.94
C SER A 61 14.78 7.47 8.56
N ILE A 62 14.66 6.23 8.05
CA ILE A 62 13.67 5.24 8.55
C ILE A 62 14.20 4.48 9.78
N MET A 63 15.53 4.41 9.93
CA MET A 63 16.19 3.63 10.99
C MET A 63 15.83 4.10 12.42
N ASP A 64 15.59 5.40 12.62
CA ASP A 64 15.22 5.93 13.93
C ASP A 64 13.77 5.64 14.33
N LEU A 65 12.85 5.55 13.36
CA LEU A 65 11.41 5.38 13.60
C LEU A 65 11.07 3.92 13.95
N GLU A 66 11.80 2.97 13.37
CA GLU A 66 11.67 1.55 13.67
C GLU A 66 12.17 1.22 15.09
N SER A 67 13.22 1.91 15.57
CA SER A 67 13.78 1.71 16.91
C SER A 67 12.80 2.03 18.06
N LEU A 68 11.85 2.94 17.82
CA LEU A 68 10.80 3.31 18.79
C LEU A 68 9.70 2.25 18.90
N PHE A 69 9.46 1.47 17.83
CA PHE A 69 8.44 0.42 17.80
C PHE A 69 8.94 -0.89 18.45
N PHE A 70 10.25 -1.13 18.44
CA PHE A 70 10.88 -2.27 19.09
C PHE A 70 11.25 -2.02 20.55
N SER A 71 10.41 -1.28 21.29
CA SER A 71 10.51 -1.20 22.75
C SER A 71 10.17 -2.55 23.39
N ASN A 72 11.18 -3.43 23.41
CA ASN A 72 11.47 -4.44 24.42
C ASN A 72 10.26 -5.18 25.00
N LYS A 73 9.69 -6.09 24.21
CA LYS A 73 8.98 -7.25 24.74
C LYS A 73 9.70 -8.49 24.24
N SER A 74 10.56 -9.05 25.07
CA SER A 74 11.11 -10.40 24.88
C SER A 74 9.96 -11.41 24.98
N SER A 75 9.18 -11.54 23.91
CA SER A 75 8.25 -12.65 23.78
C SER A 75 9.06 -13.85 23.34
N ASP A 76 9.15 -14.86 24.21
CA ASP A 76 9.69 -16.17 23.86
C ASP A 76 8.98 -16.69 22.60
N LEU A 77 9.67 -16.62 21.46
CA LEU A 77 9.22 -17.21 20.21
C LEU A 77 9.36 -18.73 20.32
N HIS A 78 8.38 -19.37 20.96
CA HIS A 78 8.29 -20.82 20.97
C HIS A 78 7.92 -21.31 19.56
N TYR A 79 8.85 -22.05 18.95
CA TYR A 79 8.61 -22.77 17.72
C TYR A 79 7.57 -23.88 17.96
N ALA A 80 6.38 -23.75 17.38
CA ALA A 80 5.38 -24.81 17.36
C ALA A 80 5.47 -25.58 16.04
N PHE A 81 5.94 -26.84 16.10
CA PHE A 81 5.95 -27.74 14.96
C PHE A 81 4.51 -28.02 14.51
N LYS A 82 4.15 -27.54 13.32
CA LYS A 82 2.80 -27.66 12.76
C LYS A 82 2.49 -29.12 12.39
N ARG A 83 1.55 -29.75 13.13
CA ARG A 83 1.10 -31.15 12.91
C ARG A 83 0.02 -31.27 11.83
N TYR A 84 0.15 -30.55 10.72
CA TYR A 84 -0.87 -30.65 9.66
C TYR A 84 -0.81 -32.00 8.96
N THR A 85 -1.98 -32.55 8.66
CA THR A 85 -2.11 -33.71 7.79
C THR A 85 -1.71 -33.32 6.37
N LYS A 86 -1.05 -34.22 5.64
CA LYS A 86 -0.69 -33.96 4.24
C LYS A 86 -1.98 -33.72 3.45
N PRO A 87 -2.14 -32.57 2.76
CA PRO A 87 -3.29 -32.38 1.90
C PRO A 87 -3.25 -33.42 0.78
N TYR A 88 -4.41 -34.00 0.44
CA TYR A 88 -4.53 -34.89 -0.71
C TYR A 88 -4.32 -34.05 -1.99
N LEU A 89 -3.08 -34.06 -2.49
CA LEU A 89 -2.66 -33.43 -3.74
C LEU A 89 -3.28 -34.17 -4.95
N HIS A 90 -4.55 -33.90 -5.24
CA HIS A 90 -5.16 -34.25 -6.53
C HIS A 90 -5.25 -33.07 -7.51
N SER A 91 -4.72 -31.90 -7.14
CA SER A 91 -4.49 -30.79 -8.09
C SER A 91 -2.99 -30.63 -8.32
N ILE A 92 -2.42 -31.56 -9.06
CA ILE A 92 -1.17 -31.32 -9.78
C ILE A 92 -1.49 -30.42 -10.97
N SER A 93 -1.27 -29.11 -10.80
CA SER A 93 -1.26 -28.19 -11.95
C SER A 93 -0.17 -28.66 -12.89
N GLN A 94 -0.46 -28.73 -14.19
CA GLN A 94 0.57 -29.01 -15.17
C GLN A 94 1.59 -27.86 -15.15
N PRO A 95 2.90 -28.16 -15.27
CA PRO A 95 3.92 -27.14 -15.40
C PRO A 95 3.69 -26.35 -16.70
N PRO A 96 3.99 -25.03 -16.73
CA PRO A 96 3.82 -24.21 -17.91
C PRO A 96 4.66 -24.71 -19.09
N GLU A 97 4.13 -24.65 -20.30
CA GLU A 97 4.91 -24.90 -21.52
C GLU A 97 5.84 -23.71 -21.81
N PHE A 98 7.10 -24.01 -22.12
CA PHE A 98 8.04 -23.02 -22.62
C PHE A 98 7.76 -22.77 -24.11
N ILE A 99 7.40 -21.54 -24.46
CA ILE A 99 7.33 -21.11 -25.87
C ILE A 99 8.76 -20.76 -26.29
N LEU A 100 9.30 -21.51 -27.27
CA LEU A 100 10.61 -21.29 -27.90
C LEU A 100 10.53 -20.25 -29.02
#